data_AF-A0A6A7L391-F1
#
_entry.id   AF-A0A6A7L391-F1
#
_cell.length_a   1.000
_cell.length_b   1.000
_cell.length_c   1.000
_cell.angle_alpha   90.00
_cell.angle_beta   90.00
_cell.angle_gamma   90.00
#
_symmetry.space_group_name_H-M   'P 1'
#
loop_
_entity.id
_entity.type
_entity.pdbx_description
1 polymer ?
#
loop_
_entity_poly.entity_id
_entity_poly.type
_entity_poly.pdbx_seq_one_letter_code
_entity_poly.pdbx_strand_id
1 'polypeptide(L)' 'MTRLIVVDEDGVLALATASPANLEVHSRVELLTKVAWTPPSLAGTRLYVRDRKQLVALELGRGGN' A
#
# COMPACT_ATOMS: atom_id res chain seq x y z
N MET A 1 3.61 -14.25 11.06
CA MET A 1 2.47 -13.31 10.96
C MET A 1 2.70 -12.45 9.72
N THR A 2 1.79 -12.48 8.75
CA THR A 2 2.01 -11.87 7.41
C THR A 2 1.58 -10.41 7.44
N ARG A 3 2.51 -9.50 7.09
CA ARG A 3 2.21 -8.08 6.88
C ARG A 3 1.86 -7.85 5.42
N LEU A 4 0.84 -7.06 5.19
CA LEU A 4 0.33 -6.69 3.88
C LEU A 4 0.46 -5.19 3.67
N ILE A 5 0.84 -4.81 2.45
CA ILE A 5 0.70 -3.46 1.93
C ILE A 5 -0.47 -3.51 0.95
N VAL A 6 -1.53 -2.77 1.24
CA VAL A 6 -2.78 -2.80 0.48
C VAL A 6 -3.08 -1.41 -0.05
N VAL A 7 -3.57 -1.32 -1.28
CA VAL A 7 -4.17 -0.09 -1.81
C VAL A 7 -5.61 -0.39 -2.16
N ASP A 8 -6.56 0.39 -1.63
CA ASP A 8 -7.98 0.25 -1.96
C ASP A 8 -8.37 1.05 -3.21
N GLU A 9 -9.63 0.94 -3.64
CA GLU A 9 -10.12 1.57 -4.87
C GLU A 9 -10.11 3.11 -4.85
N ASP A 10 -10.14 3.71 -3.67
CA ASP A 10 -10.11 5.16 -3.49
C ASP A 10 -8.67 5.70 -3.39
N GLY A 11 -7.67 4.83 -3.42
CA GLY A 11 -6.27 5.25 -3.42
C GLY A 11 -5.64 5.38 -2.04
N VAL A 12 -6.25 4.77 -1.02
CA VAL A 12 -5.69 4.71 0.33
C VAL A 12 -4.66 3.59 0.39
N LEU A 13 -3.43 3.92 0.79
CA LEU A 13 -2.38 2.95 1.09
C LEU A 13 -2.46 2.57 2.57
N ALA A 14 -2.54 1.27 2.87
CA ALA A 14 -2.62 0.75 4.23
C ALA A 14 -1.55 -0.31 4.53
N LEU A 15 -1.05 -0.30 5.76
CA LEU A 15 -0.27 -1.40 6.34
C LEU A 15 -1.18 -2.23 7.23
N ALA A 16 -1.28 -3.53 6.96
CA ALA A 16 -2.20 -4.41 7.66
C ALA A 16 -1.56 -5.75 8.03
N THR A 17 -2.15 -6.44 8.99
CA THR A 17 -1.88 -7.85 9.26
C THR A 17 -3.11 -8.67 8.94
N ALA A 18 -2.94 -9.72 8.15
CA ALA A 18 -4.02 -10.65 7.85
C ALA A 18 -3.94 -11.92 8.71
N SER A 19 -5.11 -12.39 9.11
CA SER A 19 -5.39 -13.70 9.68
C SER A 19 -6.63 -14.29 8.99
N PRO A 20 -6.91 -15.59 9.12
CA PRO A 20 -8.14 -16.17 8.56
C PRO A 20 -9.43 -15.51 9.07
N ALA A 21 -9.41 -14.96 10.29
CA ALA A 21 -10.59 -14.38 10.93
C ALA A 21 -10.70 -12.86 10.77
N ASN A 22 -9.59 -12.16 10.48
CA ASN A 22 -9.55 -10.70 10.51
C ASN A 22 -8.42 -10.10 9.67
N LEU A 23 -8.66 -8.89 9.17
CA LEU A 23 -7.66 -7.99 8.60
C LEU A 23 -7.52 -6.76 9.51
N GLU A 24 -6.42 -6.69 10.25
CA GLU A 24 -6.14 -5.58 11.17
C GLU A 24 -5.31 -4.51 10.47
N VAL A 25 -5.81 -3.27 10.39
CA VAL A 25 -5.12 -2.13 9.78
C VAL A 25 -4.33 -1.37 10.85
N HIS A 26 -3.01 -1.27 10.67
CA HIS A 26 -2.10 -0.59 11.62
C HIS A 26 -1.92 0.89 11.30
N SER A 27 -1.87 1.23 10.01
CA SER A 27 -1.73 2.61 9.54
C SER A 27 -2.31 2.75 8.13
N ARG A 28 -2.70 3.98 7.78
CA ARG A 28 -3.25 4.31 6.46
C ARG A 28 -2.90 5.75 6.06
N VAL A 29 -2.82 6.00 4.76
CA VAL A 29 -2.62 7.32 4.18
C VAL A 29 -3.37 7.45 2.85
N GLU A 30 -4.06 8.56 2.63
CA GLU A 30 -4.63 8.93 1.33
C GLU A 30 -3.48 9.32 0.40
N LEU A 31 -3.19 8.48 -0.58
CA LEU A 31 -2.02 8.65 -1.45
C LEU A 31 -2.39 9.01 -2.88
N LEU A 32 -3.46 8.41 -3.39
CA LEU A 32 -3.98 8.59 -4.74
C LEU A 32 -5.44 9.08 -4.67
N THR A 33 -5.98 9.54 -5.80
CA THR A 33 -7.42 9.90 -5.87
C THR A 33 -8.30 8.68 -6.15
N LYS A 34 -7.82 7.73 -6.96
CA LYS A 34 -8.45 6.43 -7.28
C LYS A 34 -7.43 5.48 -7.89
N VAL A 35 -7.42 4.21 -7.53
CA VAL A 35 -6.46 3.26 -8.12
C VAL A 35 -6.74 3.03 -9.61
N ALA A 36 -5.68 3.06 -10.43
CA ALA A 36 -5.75 2.54 -11.80
C ALA A 36 -5.78 1.01 -11.75
N TRP A 37 -6.28 0.32 -12.78
CA TRP A 37 -6.47 -1.15 -12.83
C TRP A 37 -5.19 -2.01 -12.64
N THR A 38 -4.08 -1.42 -12.22
CA THR A 38 -2.80 -2.06 -11.94
C THR A 38 -2.61 -2.21 -10.43
N PRO A 39 -2.32 -3.43 -9.94
CA PRO A 39 -1.92 -3.64 -8.55
C PRO A 39 -0.65 -2.85 -8.17
N PRO A 40 -0.43 -2.56 -6.87
CA PRO A 40 0.86 -2.05 -6.40
C PRO A 40 2.00 -2.99 -6.79
N SER A 41 3.14 -2.44 -7.20
CA SER A 41 4.32 -3.20 -7.63
C SER A 41 5.52 -2.90 -6.74
N LEU A 42 6.16 -3.93 -6.20
CA LEU A 42 7.34 -3.80 -5.36
C LEU A 42 8.59 -4.28 -6.11
N ALA A 43 9.58 -3.42 -6.24
CA ALA A 43 10.90 -3.77 -6.78
C ALA A 43 11.98 -3.43 -5.75
N GLY A 44 12.54 -4.46 -5.10
CA GLY A 44 13.42 -4.27 -3.95
C GLY A 44 12.67 -3.58 -2.81
N THR A 45 13.11 -2.39 -2.42
CA THR A 45 12.48 -1.54 -1.40
C THR A 45 11.60 -0.44 -1.99
N ARG A 46 11.47 -0.34 -3.31
CA ARG A 46 10.63 0.68 -3.97
C ARG A 46 9.26 0.15 -4.30
N LEU A 47 8.25 0.75 -3.67
CA LEU A 47 6.84 0.51 -3.93
C LEU A 47 6.32 1.51 -4.94
N TYR A 48 5.82 1.00 -6.06
CA TYR A 48 5.19 1.79 -7.12
C TYR A 48 3.68 1.64 -7.05
N VAL A 49 2.99 2.77 -7.04
CA VAL A 49 1.54 2.87 -7.05
C VAL A 49 1.13 3.97 -8.01
N ARG A 50 0.00 3.80 -8.68
CA ARG A 50 -0.43 4.75 -9.70
C ARG A 50 -1.94 4.86 -9.81
N ASP A 51 -2.35 6.05 -10.24
CA ASP A 51 -3.67 6.29 -10.76
C ASP A 51 -3.57 6.74 -12.24
N ARG A 52 -4.66 7.32 -12.77
CA ARG A 52 -4.69 7.84 -14.14
C ARG A 52 -3.93 9.17 -14.30
N LYS A 53 -3.64 9.86 -13.22
CA LYS A 53 -3.04 11.21 -13.18
C LYS A 53 -1.57 11.18 -12.76
N GLN A 54 -1.16 10.24 -11.93
CA GLN A 54 0.16 10.20 -11.32
C GLN A 54 0.69 8.76 -11.12
N LEU A 55 2.01 8.67 -11.10
CA LEU A 55 2.80 7.50 -10.70
C LEU A 55 3.66 7.92 -9.51
N VAL A 56 3.51 7.21 -8.39
CA VAL A 56 4.22 7.48 -7.14
C VAL A 56 5.18 6.33 -6.85
N ALA A 57 6.39 6.67 -6.45
CA ALA A 57 7.40 5.73 -5.97
C ALA A 57 7.72 6.04 -4.50
N LEU A 58 7.46 5.07 -3.62
CA LEU A 58 7.72 5.16 -2.18
C LEU A 58 8.90 4.26 -1.82
N GLU A 59 9.80 4.77 -1.00
CA GLU A 59 10.89 3.98 -0.43
C GLU A 59 10.43 3.32 0.88
N LEU A 60 10.53 2.00 0.95
CA LEU A 60 10.22 1.23 2.16
C LEU A 60 11.46 1.18 3.06
N GLY A 61 11.40 1.92 4.17
CA GLY A 61 12.40 1.87 5.22
C GLY A 61 12.22 0.69 6.18
N ARG A 62 13.26 0.41 6.98
CA ARG A 62 13.07 -0.38 8.21
C ARG A 62 12.21 0.45 9.16
N GLY A 63 11.15 -0.16 9.71
CA GLY A 63 10.34 0.49 10.75
C GLY A 63 11.23 0.88 11.91
N GLY A 64 11.40 2.19 12.13
CA GLY A 64 12.18 2.72 13.25
C GLY A 64 11.48 2.43 14.56
N ASN A 65 12.28 2.13 15.59
CA ASN A 65 11.88 2.26 16.99
C ASN A 65 12.40 3.60 17.50
#